data_AF-A0A6C0BDN6-F1
#
_entry.id   AF-A0A6C0BDN6-F1
#
_cell.length_a   1.000
_cell.length_b   1.000
_cell.length_c   1.000
_cell.angle_alpha   90.00
_cell.angle_beta   90.00
_cell.angle_gamma   90.00
#
_symmetry.space_group_name_H-M   'P 1'
#
loop_
_entity.id
_entity.type
_entity.pdbx_description
1 polymer ?
#
loop_
_entity_poly.entity_id
_entity_poly.type
_entity_poly.pdbx_seq_one_letter_code
_entity_poly.pdbx_strand_id
1 'polypeptide(L)'
;MLGIILTYFSFPEMLPYQLSNFKKYVKTTYTVYIIDDSDTGLPELNIEGVLYFRNTTHKIGASASIRHQDAVNFGLKKAADTCSSFLIFDNDMIFLNEFIPPKVSYYRPQFRGKMEYSWLNLLYLRKIHRFDFKNCSVTGERSDSGGNFVGEKKIIDICNHGSVKIENDYMKEYILEYNELCKKYDVPIWYDILDVNSCIVFHFCALSNWKKWGEDFQIHKKRLIFKYL
;
A
#
# COMPACT_ATOMS: atom_id res chain seq x y z
N MET A 1 -8.70 10.75 -15.72
CA MET A 1 -9.28 9.98 -14.61
C MET A 1 -8.16 9.23 -13.89
N LEU A 2 -8.21 9.15 -12.56
CA LEU A 2 -7.25 8.41 -11.73
C LEU A 2 -7.67 6.94 -11.60
N GLY A 3 -6.77 5.99 -11.85
CA GLY A 3 -6.94 4.59 -11.49
C GLY A 3 -6.25 4.29 -10.17
N ILE A 4 -6.99 3.89 -9.13
CA ILE A 4 -6.40 3.44 -7.87
C ILE A 4 -6.24 1.92 -7.96
N ILE A 5 -5.00 1.44 -8.00
CA ILE A 5 -4.67 0.01 -8.03
C ILE A 5 -4.48 -0.46 -6.60
N LEU A 6 -5.40 -1.31 -6.15
CA LEU A 6 -5.45 -1.79 -4.77
C LEU A 6 -5.32 -3.31 -4.76
N THR A 7 -4.13 -3.81 -4.40
CA THR A 7 -3.86 -5.25 -4.40
C THR A 7 -4.20 -5.85 -3.04
N TYR A 8 -4.96 -6.94 -3.03
CA TYR A 8 -5.29 -7.67 -1.81
C TYR A 8 -4.67 -9.05 -1.83
N PHE A 9 -3.85 -9.33 -0.84
CA PHE A 9 -3.34 -10.67 -0.56
C PHE A 9 -3.86 -11.23 0.77
N SER A 10 -4.11 -10.36 1.75
CA SER A 10 -4.67 -10.69 3.05
C SER A 10 -5.43 -9.49 3.62
N PHE A 11 -6.12 -9.62 4.75
CA PHE A 11 -6.86 -8.53 5.40
C PHE A 11 -8.06 -7.93 4.61
N PRO A 12 -8.95 -8.76 4.05
CA PRO A 12 -10.16 -8.31 3.35
C PRO A 12 -11.04 -7.36 4.18
N GLU A 13 -11.00 -7.50 5.51
CA GLU A 13 -11.85 -6.75 6.43
C GLU A 13 -11.54 -5.24 6.43
N MET A 14 -10.35 -4.84 5.96
CA MET A 14 -9.95 -3.43 5.81
C MET A 14 -10.63 -2.72 4.62
N LEU A 15 -11.12 -3.48 3.65
CA LEU A 15 -11.57 -2.96 2.36
C LEU A 15 -12.70 -1.93 2.45
N PRO A 16 -13.78 -2.14 3.23
CA PRO A 16 -14.81 -1.12 3.39
C PRO A 16 -14.27 0.21 3.93
N TYR A 17 -13.31 0.15 4.85
CA TYR A 17 -12.68 1.32 5.44
C TYR A 17 -11.79 2.06 4.44
N GLN A 18 -11.01 1.34 3.62
CA GLN A 18 -10.21 1.97 2.57
C GLN A 18 -11.09 2.64 1.50
N LEU A 19 -12.19 1.99 1.09
CA LEU A 19 -13.12 2.59 0.13
C LEU A 19 -13.78 3.86 0.68
N SER A 20 -14.18 3.85 1.96
CA SER A 20 -14.68 5.03 2.67
C SER A 20 -13.61 6.12 2.77
N ASN A 21 -12.37 5.75 3.08
CA ASN A 21 -11.22 6.64 3.16
C ASN A 21 -10.94 7.33 1.82
N PHE A 22 -10.97 6.60 0.71
CA PHE A 22 -10.83 7.19 -0.63
C PHE A 22 -11.95 8.16 -0.96
N LYS A 23 -13.21 7.81 -0.65
CA LYS A 23 -14.36 8.70 -0.84
C LYS A 23 -14.21 10.01 -0.07
N LYS A 24 -13.64 9.95 1.13
CA LYS A 24 -13.42 11.12 1.98
C LYS A 24 -12.28 12.00 1.47
N TYR A 25 -11.16 11.41 1.07
CA TYR A 25 -9.90 12.14 0.89
C TYR A 25 -9.44 12.32 -0.55
N VAL A 26 -9.87 11.51 -1.52
CA VAL A 26 -9.42 11.66 -2.92
C VAL A 26 -10.24 12.72 -3.64
N LYS A 27 -9.61 13.84 -4.02
CA LYS A 27 -10.29 15.01 -4.62
C LYS A 27 -10.15 15.08 -6.14
N THR A 28 -10.44 13.97 -6.80
CA THR A 28 -10.47 13.87 -8.27
C THR A 28 -11.42 12.76 -8.70
N THR A 29 -11.80 12.70 -9.98
CA THR A 29 -12.53 11.54 -10.50
C THR A 29 -11.61 10.31 -10.53
N TYR A 30 -12.03 9.24 -9.88
CA TYR A 30 -11.28 8.00 -9.79
C TYR A 30 -12.13 6.75 -10.02
N THR A 31 -11.44 5.65 -10.34
CA THR A 31 -11.97 4.29 -10.31
C THR A 31 -11.01 3.42 -9.51
N VAL A 32 -11.54 2.59 -8.61
CA VAL A 32 -10.75 1.65 -7.81
C VAL A 32 -10.71 0.31 -8.52
N TYR A 33 -9.51 -0.21 -8.75
CA TYR A 33 -9.25 -1.52 -9.33
C TYR A 33 -8.76 -2.42 -8.20
N ILE A 34 -9.67 -3.22 -7.66
CA ILE A 34 -9.34 -4.21 -6.65
C ILE A 34 -8.75 -5.42 -7.36
N ILE A 35 -7.48 -5.68 -7.10
CA ILE A 35 -6.77 -6.83 -7.64
C ILE A 35 -6.62 -7.85 -6.53
N ASP A 36 -7.49 -8.84 -6.54
CA ASP A 36 -7.48 -9.91 -5.57
C ASP A 36 -6.48 -11.00 -5.97
N ASP A 37 -5.41 -11.10 -5.20
CA ASP A 37 -4.40 -12.15 -5.28
C ASP A 37 -4.48 -13.09 -4.06
N SER A 38 -5.60 -13.12 -3.33
CA SER A 38 -5.80 -14.05 -2.22
C SER A 38 -6.12 -15.47 -2.70
N ASP A 39 -5.75 -16.48 -1.91
CA ASP A 39 -5.93 -17.88 -2.29
C ASP A 39 -7.43 -18.26 -2.37
N THR A 40 -8.24 -17.76 -1.43
CA THR A 40 -9.68 -18.09 -1.32
C THR A 40 -10.58 -17.17 -2.13
N GLY A 41 -10.07 -16.01 -2.55
CA GLY A 41 -10.87 -14.96 -3.16
C GLY A 41 -11.46 -13.99 -2.14
N LEU A 42 -11.63 -12.73 -2.54
CA LEU A 42 -12.45 -11.76 -1.81
C LEU A 42 -13.93 -11.94 -2.13
N PRO A 43 -14.84 -11.56 -1.20
CA PRO A 43 -16.24 -11.41 -1.54
C PRO A 43 -16.39 -10.36 -2.66
N GLU A 44 -17.18 -10.70 -3.68
CA GLU A 44 -17.44 -9.79 -4.79
C GLU A 44 -18.18 -8.55 -4.27
N LEU A 45 -17.63 -7.37 -4.56
CA LEU A 45 -18.22 -6.08 -4.18
C LEU A 45 -18.88 -5.45 -5.40
N ASN A 46 -20.20 -5.25 -5.33
CA ASN A 46 -20.92 -4.49 -6.33
C ASN A 46 -21.08 -3.04 -5.85
N ILE A 47 -20.02 -2.25 -6.01
CA ILE A 47 -19.96 -0.83 -5.59
C ILE A 47 -19.62 0.01 -6.82
N GLU A 48 -20.38 1.09 -7.05
CA GLU A 48 -20.11 2.02 -8.14
C GLU A 48 -18.70 2.61 -8.03
N GLY A 49 -17.99 2.68 -9.16
CA GLY A 49 -16.61 3.16 -9.22
C GLY A 49 -15.56 2.17 -8.68
N VAL A 50 -15.97 0.94 -8.35
CA VAL A 50 -15.09 -0.15 -7.94
C VAL A 50 -15.19 -1.28 -8.96
N LEU A 51 -14.04 -1.71 -9.48
CA LEU A 51 -13.90 -2.83 -10.40
C LEU A 51 -13.07 -3.92 -9.74
N TYR A 52 -13.67 -5.10 -9.63
CA TYR A 52 -13.03 -6.26 -9.02
C TYR A 52 -12.42 -7.17 -10.08
N PHE A 53 -11.17 -7.58 -9.87
CA PHE A 53 -10.50 -8.57 -10.70
C PHE A 53 -9.74 -9.56 -9.85
N ARG A 54 -10.01 -10.85 -10.05
CA ARG A 54 -9.20 -11.92 -9.47
C ARG A 54 -7.96 -12.15 -10.32
N ASN A 55 -6.79 -12.08 -9.70
CA ASN A 55 -5.51 -12.40 -10.31
C ASN A 55 -5.15 -13.86 -10.04
N THR A 56 -5.32 -14.73 -11.03
CA THR A 56 -4.92 -16.15 -10.94
C THR A 56 -3.57 -16.43 -11.61
N THR A 57 -2.83 -15.38 -11.99
CA THR A 57 -1.63 -15.52 -12.83
C THR A 57 -0.35 -15.86 -12.05
N HIS A 58 -0.40 -15.90 -10.71
CA HIS A 58 0.78 -16.21 -9.92
C HIS A 58 1.23 -17.67 -10.14
N LYS A 59 2.53 -17.85 -10.36
CA LYS A 59 3.12 -19.19 -10.44
C LYS A 59 3.10 -19.83 -9.05
N ILE A 60 2.74 -21.11 -8.97
CA ILE A 60 2.86 -21.90 -7.73
C ILE A 60 4.31 -21.77 -7.22
N GLY A 61 4.49 -21.33 -5.98
CA GLY A 61 5.79 -21.11 -5.36
C GLY A 61 6.47 -19.77 -5.63
N ALA A 62 5.79 -18.81 -6.29
CA ALA A 62 6.31 -17.44 -6.44
C ALA A 62 6.44 -16.73 -5.08
N SER A 63 7.47 -15.91 -4.92
CA SER A 63 7.64 -15.10 -3.71
C SER A 63 6.55 -14.02 -3.59
N ALA A 64 6.29 -13.54 -2.38
CA ALA A 64 5.30 -12.50 -2.12
C ALA A 64 5.56 -11.22 -2.95
N SER A 65 6.82 -10.83 -3.13
CA SER A 65 7.19 -9.66 -3.95
C SER A 65 6.87 -9.85 -5.44
N ILE A 66 7.08 -11.05 -5.99
CA ILE A 66 6.73 -11.35 -7.39
C ILE A 66 5.21 -11.36 -7.56
N ARG A 67 4.48 -11.99 -6.62
CA ARG A 67 3.02 -11.99 -6.60
C ARG A 67 2.44 -10.58 -6.60
N HIS A 68 2.92 -9.73 -5.70
CA HIS A 68 2.49 -8.33 -5.61
C HIS A 68 2.80 -7.54 -6.90
N GLN A 69 3.99 -7.73 -7.49
CA GLN A 69 4.32 -7.13 -8.78
C GLN A 69 3.36 -7.54 -9.89
N ASP A 70 3.07 -8.83 -10.01
CA ASP A 70 2.19 -9.36 -11.05
C ASP A 70 0.76 -8.83 -10.87
N ALA A 71 0.28 -8.73 -9.63
CA ALA A 71 -1.00 -8.11 -9.30
C ALA A 71 -1.06 -6.63 -9.70
N VAL A 72 -0.03 -5.84 -9.37
CA VAL A 72 0.05 -4.42 -9.75
C VAL A 72 0.08 -4.27 -11.27
N ASN A 73 0.93 -5.01 -11.98
CA ASN A 73 1.00 -4.98 -13.44
C ASN A 73 -0.33 -5.36 -14.10
N PHE A 74 -1.01 -6.37 -13.55
CA PHE A 74 -2.33 -6.79 -14.02
C PHE A 74 -3.37 -5.67 -13.82
N GLY A 75 -3.39 -5.03 -12.65
CA GLY A 75 -4.28 -3.90 -12.38
C GLY A 75 -4.01 -2.70 -13.29
N LEU A 76 -2.74 -2.34 -13.49
CA LEU A 76 -2.35 -1.27 -14.41
C LEU A 76 -2.82 -1.58 -15.84
N LYS A 77 -2.68 -2.83 -16.30
CA LYS A 77 -3.19 -3.25 -17.60
C LYS A 77 -4.71 -3.10 -17.71
N LYS A 78 -5.46 -3.44 -16.66
CA LYS A 78 -6.93 -3.28 -16.63
C LYS A 78 -7.38 -1.82 -16.62
N ALA A 79 -6.59 -0.95 -16.00
CA ALA A 79 -6.89 0.48 -15.91
C ALA A 79 -6.40 1.29 -17.13
N ALA A 80 -5.55 0.71 -17.98
CA ALA A 80 -4.82 1.42 -19.04
C ALA A 80 -5.71 2.16 -20.04
N ASP A 81 -6.85 1.56 -20.39
CA ASP A 81 -7.72 2.08 -21.45
C ASP A 81 -8.64 3.21 -20.97
N THR A 82 -8.82 3.35 -19.66
CA THR A 82 -9.78 4.28 -19.04
C THR A 82 -9.12 5.33 -18.15
N CYS A 83 -7.93 5.06 -17.64
CA CYS A 83 -7.23 5.93 -16.69
C CYS A 83 -6.00 6.56 -17.34
N SER A 84 -5.76 7.83 -16.99
CA SER A 84 -4.62 8.61 -17.50
C SER A 84 -3.49 8.75 -16.47
N SER A 85 -3.75 8.38 -15.23
CA SER A 85 -2.79 8.37 -14.11
C SER A 85 -3.19 7.29 -13.12
N PHE A 86 -2.23 6.82 -12.33
CA PHE A 86 -2.41 5.65 -11.48
C PHE A 86 -1.85 5.92 -10.09
N LEU A 87 -2.59 5.51 -9.06
CA LEU A 87 -2.12 5.44 -7.70
C LEU A 87 -2.04 3.96 -7.32
N ILE A 88 -0.83 3.45 -7.10
CA ILE A 88 -0.65 2.13 -6.47
C ILE A 88 -0.69 2.37 -4.97
N PHE A 89 -1.55 1.64 -4.28
CA PHE A 89 -1.83 1.84 -2.86
C PHE A 89 -2.02 0.49 -2.19
N ASP A 90 -1.32 0.24 -1.09
CA ASP A 90 -1.42 -1.05 -0.38
C ASP A 90 -2.73 -1.17 0.41
N ASN A 91 -3.09 -2.40 0.76
CA ASN A 91 -4.34 -2.71 1.44
C ASN A 91 -4.35 -2.39 2.95
N ASP A 92 -3.22 -2.00 3.53
CA ASP A 92 -3.09 -1.60 4.94
C ASP A 92 -2.59 -0.15 5.09
N MET A 93 -2.98 0.71 4.14
CA MET A 93 -2.73 2.14 4.16
C MET A 93 -4.03 2.95 4.20
N ILE A 94 -3.97 4.17 4.74
CA ILE A 94 -5.05 5.17 4.70
C ILE A 94 -4.50 6.57 4.46
N PHE A 95 -5.31 7.43 3.86
CA PHE A 95 -5.09 8.88 3.88
C PHE A 95 -5.53 9.48 5.21
N LEU A 96 -4.76 10.44 5.73
CA LEU A 96 -5.11 11.23 6.92
C LEU A 96 -5.64 12.63 6.55
N ASN A 97 -5.37 13.10 5.33
CA ASN A 97 -5.84 14.37 4.80
C ASN A 97 -6.12 14.25 3.28
N GLU A 98 -6.50 15.35 2.63
CA GLU A 98 -6.89 15.32 1.22
C GLU A 98 -5.74 14.93 0.29
N PHE A 99 -6.04 14.01 -0.63
CA PHE A 99 -5.16 13.63 -1.73
C PHE A 99 -5.55 14.38 -3.01
N ILE A 100 -4.62 15.21 -3.50
CA ILE A 100 -4.69 15.86 -4.80
C ILE A 100 -3.64 15.22 -5.71
N PRO A 101 -4.01 14.65 -6.87
CA PRO A 101 -3.07 14.01 -7.77
C PRO A 101 -1.90 14.93 -8.14
N PRO A 102 -0.64 14.50 -7.95
CA PRO A 102 0.50 15.34 -8.27
C PRO A 102 0.70 15.54 -9.78
N LYS A 103 1.45 16.59 -10.14
CA LYS A 103 1.80 16.91 -11.54
C LYS A 103 2.96 16.10 -12.09
N VAL A 104 3.59 15.25 -11.30
CA VAL A 104 4.74 14.41 -11.66
C VAL A 104 4.62 13.07 -10.97
N SER A 105 5.38 12.06 -11.41
CA SER A 105 5.32 10.74 -10.76
C SER A 105 6.05 10.75 -9.41
N TYR A 106 5.44 10.13 -8.39
CA TYR A 106 6.00 10.01 -7.04
C TYR A 106 6.28 8.54 -6.70
N TYR A 107 7.34 8.30 -5.96
CA TYR A 107 7.72 6.96 -5.48
C TYR A 107 8.29 7.03 -4.07
N ARG A 108 8.09 5.98 -3.27
CA ARG A 108 8.83 5.81 -2.02
C ARG A 108 10.18 5.14 -2.33
N PRO A 109 11.32 5.80 -2.06
CA PRO A 109 12.62 5.21 -2.30
C PRO A 109 12.92 4.08 -1.30
N GLN A 110 13.61 3.06 -1.76
CA GLN A 110 14.16 1.96 -0.98
C GLN A 110 15.59 1.70 -1.44
N PHE A 111 16.42 1.17 -0.55
CA PHE A 111 17.85 1.04 -0.79
C PHE A 111 18.35 -0.39 -0.55
N ARG A 112 19.11 -0.93 -1.50
CA ARG A 112 19.89 -2.15 -1.36
C ARG A 112 21.37 -1.84 -1.60
N GLY A 113 22.13 -1.67 -0.52
CA GLY A 113 23.49 -1.12 -0.63
C GLY A 113 23.45 0.32 -1.16
N LYS A 114 24.12 0.59 -2.30
CA LYS A 114 24.15 1.91 -2.94
C LYS A 114 23.02 2.14 -3.95
N MET A 115 22.12 1.18 -4.07
CA MET A 115 21.15 1.13 -5.15
C MET A 115 19.78 1.57 -4.68
N GLU A 116 19.23 2.58 -5.35
CA GLU A 116 17.90 3.10 -5.08
C GLU A 116 16.86 2.47 -6.02
N TYR A 117 15.71 2.10 -5.48
CA TYR A 117 14.57 1.59 -6.24
C TYR A 117 13.23 2.06 -5.65
N SER A 118 12.14 1.92 -6.42
CA SER A 118 10.80 2.27 -5.92
C SER A 118 10.13 1.11 -5.19
N TRP A 119 9.60 1.39 -3.99
CA TRP A 119 8.75 0.47 -3.25
C TRP A 119 7.37 0.38 -3.86
N LEU A 120 6.95 -0.82 -4.28
CA LEU A 120 5.72 -0.99 -5.06
C LEU A 120 4.41 -0.68 -4.33
N ASN A 121 4.42 -0.70 -3.00
CA ASN A 121 3.20 -0.59 -2.19
C ASN A 121 2.60 0.84 -2.18
N LEU A 122 3.38 1.86 -2.56
CA LEU A 122 2.88 3.24 -2.69
C LEU A 122 3.62 4.01 -3.80
N LEU A 123 2.91 4.26 -4.91
CA LEU A 123 3.41 5.09 -6.01
C LEU A 123 2.30 5.90 -6.66
N TYR A 124 2.65 7.07 -7.16
CA TYR A 124 1.83 7.77 -8.13
C TYR A 124 2.52 7.80 -9.49
N LEU A 125 1.82 7.35 -10.53
CA LEU A 125 2.30 7.26 -11.89
C LEU A 125 1.48 8.17 -12.80
N ARG A 126 2.15 9.08 -13.52
CA ARG A 126 1.50 9.93 -14.53
C ARG A 126 1.18 9.25 -15.84
N LYS A 127 1.79 8.09 -16.08
CA LYS A 127 1.58 7.25 -17.25
C LYS A 127 1.76 5.81 -16.81
N ILE A 128 1.20 4.88 -17.57
CA ILE A 128 1.37 3.46 -17.28
C ILE A 128 2.86 3.10 -17.30
N HIS A 129 3.25 2.24 -16.37
CA HIS A 129 4.57 1.66 -16.29
C HIS A 129 4.43 0.15 -16.09
N ARG A 130 5.33 -0.63 -16.70
CA ARG A 130 5.39 -2.07 -16.47
C ARG A 130 6.58 -2.38 -15.56
N PHE A 131 6.29 -2.96 -14.40
CA PHE A 131 7.28 -3.38 -13.44
C PHE A 131 7.82 -4.76 -13.81
N ASP A 132 9.14 -4.93 -13.79
CA ASP A 132 9.80 -6.22 -14.05
C ASP A 132 11.05 -6.36 -13.19
N PHE A 133 10.88 -6.87 -11.96
CA PHE A 133 11.92 -7.06 -10.97
C PHE A 133 12.88 -8.18 -11.40
N LYS A 134 12.36 -9.21 -12.07
CA LYS A 134 13.16 -10.37 -12.48
C LYS A 134 14.24 -9.97 -13.48
N ASN A 135 13.90 -9.09 -14.42
CA ASN A 135 14.85 -8.61 -15.43
C ASN A 135 15.41 -7.22 -15.12
N CYS A 136 15.18 -6.71 -13.90
CA CYS A 136 15.74 -5.44 -13.49
C CYS A 136 17.23 -5.63 -13.19
N SER A 137 18.09 -5.05 -14.04
CA SER A 137 19.54 -5.01 -13.83
C SER A 137 19.93 -4.28 -12.53
N VAL A 138 19.01 -3.50 -11.97
CA VAL A 138 19.14 -2.80 -10.72
C VAL A 138 18.93 -3.82 -9.58
N THR A 139 17.72 -4.30 -9.29
CA THR A 139 17.45 -4.96 -8.00
C THR A 139 18.13 -6.29 -7.70
N GLY A 140 18.71 -6.95 -8.71
CA GLY A 140 19.37 -8.25 -8.54
C GLY A 140 18.36 -9.35 -8.19
N GLU A 141 18.57 -10.55 -8.70
CA GLU A 141 17.60 -11.65 -8.58
C GLU A 141 17.07 -11.87 -7.13
N ARG A 142 15.73 -11.83 -7.00
CA ARG A 142 14.87 -12.67 -6.10
C ARG A 142 14.38 -12.19 -4.74
N SER A 143 14.68 -11.01 -4.22
CA SER A 143 14.03 -10.60 -2.97
C SER A 143 13.85 -9.10 -2.85
N ASP A 144 12.62 -8.73 -2.47
CA ASP A 144 12.14 -7.41 -2.09
C ASP A 144 11.59 -6.54 -3.23
N SER A 145 10.54 -5.80 -2.89
CA SER A 145 9.52 -5.18 -3.74
C SER A 145 10.02 -4.00 -4.59
N GLY A 146 11.11 -4.18 -5.33
CA GLY A 146 11.84 -3.10 -5.99
C GLY A 146 11.72 -3.02 -7.49
N GLY A 147 11.03 -1.97 -7.96
CA GLY A 147 10.79 -1.72 -9.37
C GLY A 147 11.95 -1.15 -10.15
N ASN A 148 11.97 -1.45 -11.45
CA ASN A 148 12.70 -0.74 -12.51
C ASN A 148 12.17 0.67 -12.78
N PHE A 149 11.57 1.30 -11.77
CA PHE A 149 10.96 2.62 -11.85
C PHE A 149 11.61 3.52 -10.80
N VAL A 150 11.86 4.76 -11.18
CA VAL A 150 12.26 5.85 -10.28
C VAL A 150 11.41 7.04 -10.70
N GLY A 151 10.58 7.53 -9.78
CA GLY A 151 9.74 8.70 -10.04
C GLY A 151 10.55 10.00 -10.05
N GLU A 152 9.89 11.09 -10.43
CA GLU A 152 10.51 12.42 -10.50
C GLU A 152 10.63 13.06 -9.11
N LYS A 153 9.75 12.68 -8.18
CA LYS A 153 9.74 13.15 -6.79
C LYS A 153 9.64 11.98 -5.82
N LYS A 154 10.26 12.17 -4.65
CA LYS A 154 10.28 11.18 -3.57
C LYS A 154 9.08 11.40 -2.65
N ILE A 155 8.45 10.30 -2.27
CA ILE A 155 7.58 10.22 -1.09
C ILE A 155 8.50 10.25 0.12
N ILE A 156 8.21 11.13 1.06
CA ILE A 156 9.08 11.38 2.22
C ILE A 156 8.52 10.60 3.41
N ASP A 157 9.38 9.87 4.10
CA ASP A 157 9.03 9.35 5.41
C ASP A 157 9.08 10.49 6.41
N ILE A 158 7.91 10.88 6.92
CA ILE A 158 7.81 11.90 7.96
C ILE A 158 7.89 11.28 9.36
N CYS A 159 7.88 9.95 9.47
CA CYS A 159 8.17 9.21 10.69
C CYS A 159 9.58 8.64 10.68
N ASN A 160 10.33 8.89 11.74
CA ASN A 160 11.51 8.11 12.06
C ASN A 160 11.21 7.34 13.36
N HIS A 161 10.50 6.21 13.24
CA HIS A 161 10.25 5.26 14.32
C HIS A 161 9.85 5.88 15.69
N GLY A 162 8.92 6.84 15.71
CA GLY A 162 8.30 7.32 16.97
C GLY A 162 8.27 8.83 17.21
N SER A 163 8.82 9.68 16.32
CA SER A 163 8.77 11.14 16.48
C SER A 163 8.07 11.85 15.32
N VAL A 164 6.74 11.95 15.36
CA VAL A 164 5.96 12.77 14.41
C VAL A 164 4.91 13.60 15.12
N LYS A 165 4.82 14.88 14.77
CA LYS A 165 3.67 15.74 15.11
C LYS A 165 2.53 15.42 14.14
N ILE A 166 1.71 14.44 14.49
CA ILE A 166 0.42 14.25 13.82
C ILE A 166 -0.58 15.15 14.54
N GLU A 167 -1.19 16.12 13.85
CA GLU A 167 -2.26 16.98 14.42
C GLU A 167 -3.62 16.28 14.44
N ASN A 168 -3.68 15.04 13.98
CA ASN A 168 -4.87 14.21 13.97
C ASN A 168 -4.98 13.41 15.28
N ASP A 169 -5.94 13.80 16.13
CA ASP A 169 -6.07 13.29 17.50
C ASP A 169 -6.36 11.79 17.57
N TYR A 170 -7.16 11.22 16.65
CA TYR A 170 -7.42 9.77 16.67
C TYR A 170 -6.17 8.95 16.35
N MET A 171 -5.29 9.46 15.48
CA MET A 171 -4.02 8.79 15.18
C MET A 171 -3.03 8.87 16.35
N LYS A 172 -3.08 9.92 17.17
CA LYS A 172 -2.26 10.00 18.38
C LYS A 172 -2.65 8.89 19.36
N GLU A 173 -3.94 8.70 19.59
CA GLU A 173 -4.44 7.63 20.47
C GLU A 173 -4.10 6.24 19.94
N TYR A 174 -4.27 6.01 18.63
CA TYR A 174 -3.85 4.76 17.99
C TYR A 174 -2.37 4.47 18.24
N ILE A 175 -1.48 5.45 18.02
CA ILE A 175 -0.03 5.28 18.20
C ILE A 175 0.30 4.96 19.66
N LEU A 176 -0.33 5.63 20.62
CA LEU A 176 -0.11 5.36 22.04
C LEU A 176 -0.50 3.92 22.40
N GLU A 177 -1.69 3.47 22.01
CA GLU A 177 -2.14 2.10 22.28
C GLU A 177 -1.34 1.06 21.50
N TYR A 178 -0.90 1.37 20.28
CA TYR A 178 -0.07 0.47 19.47
C TYR A 178 1.31 0.30 20.10
N ASN A 179 1.90 1.35 20.66
CA ASN A 179 3.19 1.29 21.34
C ASN A 179 3.12 0.43 22.61
N GLU A 180 2.04 0.56 23.40
CA GLU A 180 1.82 -0.30 24.57
C GLU A 180 1.57 -1.76 24.16
N LEU A 181 0.85 -1.99 23.05
CA LEU A 181 0.68 -3.33 22.49
C LEU A 181 2.02 -3.93 22.06
N CYS A 182 2.85 -3.17 21.34
CA CYS A 182 4.19 -3.60 20.93
C CYS A 182 5.05 -3.97 22.15
N LYS A 183 5.04 -3.14 23.19
CA LYS A 183 5.74 -3.39 24.46
C LYS A 183 5.24 -4.65 25.17
N LYS A 184 3.93 -4.88 25.22
CA LYS A 184 3.33 -6.08 25.84
C LYS A 184 3.82 -7.38 25.19
N TYR A 185 4.03 -7.36 23.89
CA TYR A 185 4.41 -8.56 23.11
C TYR A 185 5.90 -8.62 22.76
N ASP A 186 6.73 -7.68 23.25
CA ASP A 186 8.15 -7.54 22.91
C ASP A 186 8.41 -7.47 21.39
N VAL A 187 7.59 -6.68 20.69
CA VAL A 187 7.64 -6.48 19.24
C VAL A 187 8.15 -5.06 18.94
N PRO A 188 9.03 -4.85 17.95
CA PRO A 188 9.43 -3.51 17.54
C PRO A 188 8.23 -2.72 16.98
N ILE A 189 8.15 -1.43 17.33
CA ILE A 189 7.16 -0.52 16.76
C ILE A 189 7.42 -0.39 15.25
N TRP A 190 6.41 -0.70 14.46
CA TRP A 190 6.51 -0.65 13.00
C TRP A 190 5.21 -0.14 12.37
N TYR A 191 5.25 1.14 11.98
CA TYR A 191 4.31 1.83 11.11
C TYR A 191 5.09 2.90 10.33
N ASP A 192 4.60 3.31 9.17
CA ASP A 192 5.17 4.43 8.42
C ASP A 192 4.17 5.58 8.31
N ILE A 193 4.67 6.81 8.28
CA ILE A 193 3.87 8.00 7.99
C ILE A 193 4.54 8.71 6.82
N LEU A 194 3.82 8.81 5.72
CA LEU A 194 4.38 9.16 4.42
C LEU A 194 3.76 10.46 3.93
N ASP A 195 4.58 11.38 3.45
CA ASP A 195 4.13 12.57 2.72
C ASP A 195 4.20 12.31 1.21
N VAL A 196 3.03 12.28 0.59
CA VAL A 196 2.82 12.18 -0.85
C VAL A 196 2.25 13.51 -1.35
N ASN A 197 3.12 14.46 -1.72
CA ASN A 197 2.69 15.74 -2.30
C ASN A 197 1.72 16.51 -1.36
N SER A 198 2.12 16.68 -0.10
CA SER A 198 1.33 17.29 0.99
C SER A 198 0.12 16.48 1.45
N CYS A 199 -0.06 15.27 0.91
CA CYS A 199 -1.02 14.30 1.42
C CYS A 199 -0.32 13.33 2.38
N ILE A 200 -0.83 13.22 3.60
CA ILE A 200 -0.31 12.32 4.62
C ILE A 200 -0.99 10.96 4.49
N VAL A 201 -0.18 9.92 4.32
CA VAL A 201 -0.58 8.51 4.29
C VAL A 201 -0.05 7.83 5.54
N PHE A 202 -0.92 7.12 6.25
CA PHE A 202 -0.53 6.22 7.33
C PHE A 202 -0.48 4.79 6.82
N HIS A 203 0.65 4.11 7.03
CA HIS A 203 0.84 2.71 6.66
C HIS A 203 0.93 1.88 7.94
N PHE A 204 -0.05 1.01 8.15
CA PHE A 204 -0.17 0.21 9.35
C PHE A 204 0.90 -0.89 9.46
N CYS A 205 1.58 -1.25 8.35
CA CYS A 205 2.55 -2.36 8.31
C CYS A 205 1.95 -3.65 8.91
N ALA A 206 0.66 -3.89 8.67
CA ALA A 206 -0.12 -4.94 9.32
C ALA A 206 0.22 -6.32 8.76
N LEU A 207 0.84 -6.40 7.57
CA LEU A 207 0.91 -7.64 6.80
C LEU A 207 2.31 -8.16 6.48
N SER A 208 3.37 -7.37 6.68
CA SER A 208 4.73 -7.75 6.28
C SER A 208 5.35 -8.87 7.14
N ASN A 209 4.81 -9.17 8.33
CA ASN A 209 5.48 -10.01 9.33
C ASN A 209 4.56 -10.93 10.15
N TRP A 210 3.41 -11.35 9.60
CA TRP A 210 2.43 -12.18 10.34
C TRP A 210 3.07 -13.40 11.04
N LYS A 211 3.96 -14.11 10.33
CA LYS A 211 4.64 -15.30 10.85
C LYS A 211 5.71 -15.00 11.90
N LYS A 212 6.20 -13.76 11.99
CA LYS A 212 7.34 -13.37 12.83
C LYS A 212 6.92 -12.97 14.25
N TRP A 213 5.75 -12.37 14.42
CA TRP A 213 5.34 -11.75 15.69
C TRP A 213 4.24 -12.49 16.45
N GLY A 214 3.84 -13.66 15.96
CA GLY A 214 2.83 -14.50 16.59
C GLY A 214 1.39 -14.07 16.28
N GLU A 215 0.49 -15.05 16.27
CA GLU A 215 -0.91 -14.86 15.88
C GLU A 215 -1.68 -13.93 16.83
N ASP A 216 -1.46 -14.06 18.13
CA ASP A 216 -2.12 -13.24 19.15
C ASP A 216 -1.82 -11.75 18.98
N PHE A 217 -0.56 -11.38 18.73
CA PHE A 217 -0.20 -9.98 18.48
C PHE A 217 -0.93 -9.44 17.25
N GLN A 218 -1.00 -10.22 16.16
CA GLN A 218 -1.67 -9.82 14.93
C GLN A 218 -3.18 -9.62 15.14
N ILE A 219 -3.84 -10.50 15.88
CA ILE A 219 -5.26 -10.36 16.23
C ILE A 219 -5.48 -9.05 16.99
N HIS A 220 -4.65 -8.74 17.99
CA HIS A 220 -4.77 -7.50 18.75
C HIS A 220 -4.43 -6.27 17.92
N LYS A 221 -3.41 -6.34 17.05
CA LYS A 221 -3.06 -5.27 16.11
C LYS A 221 -4.23 -4.96 15.18
N LYS A 222 -4.86 -5.99 14.60
CA LYS A 222 -6.06 -5.84 13.76
C LYS A 222 -7.22 -5.19 14.51
N ARG A 223 -7.53 -5.67 15.71
CA ARG A 223 -8.58 -5.09 16.56
C ARG A 223 -8.32 -3.62 16.86
N LEU A 224 -7.07 -3.29 17.15
CA LEU A 224 -6.67 -1.92 17.39
C LEU A 224 -6.83 -1.06 16.14
N ILE A 225 -6.42 -1.55 14.97
CA ILE A 225 -6.64 -0.85 13.69
C ILE A 225 -8.13 -0.53 13.50
N PHE A 226 -9.01 -1.53 13.64
CA PHE A 226 -10.46 -1.32 13.46
C PHE A 226 -11.12 -0.43 14.52
N LYS A 227 -10.54 -0.31 15.71
CA LYS A 227 -11.03 0.63 16.73
C LYS A 227 -10.93 2.09 16.24
N TYR A 228 -9.97 2.39 15.37
CA TYR A 228 -9.61 3.75 14.95
C TYR A 228 -9.93 4.07 13.48
N LEU A 229 -10.64 3.19 12.77
CA LEU A 229 -11.11 3.38 11.39
C LEU A 229 -12.63 3.51 11.32
#